data_AF-A0A919HVR7-F1
#
_entry.id   AF-A0A919HVR7-F1
#
_cell.length_a   1.000
_cell.length_b   1.000
_cell.length_c   1.000
_cell.angle_alpha   90.00
_cell.angle_beta   90.00
_cell.angle_gamma   90.00
#
_symmetry.space_group_name_H-M   'P 1'
#
loop_
_entity.id
_entity.type
_entity.pdbx_description
1 polymer ?
#
loop_
_entity_poly.entity_id
_entity_poly.type
_entity_poly.pdbx_seq_one_letter_code
_entity_poly.pdbx_strand_id
1 'polypeptide(L)' 'MLSPVADVCEQQQLTLLMVSHSVEDAARIAPRSMVVAEGRIVWDGATAELLSGHSSASHLMGISAR' A
#
# COMPACT_ATOMS: atom_id res chain seq x y z
N MET A 1 13.61 -5.36 -2.27
CA MET A 1 13.79 -6.55 -1.41
C MET A 1 12.49 -7.31 -1.12
N LEU A 2 11.31 -6.81 -1.53
CA LEU A 2 10.03 -7.43 -1.17
C LEU A 2 9.49 -8.46 -2.18
N SER A 3 9.98 -8.44 -3.43
CA SER A 3 9.52 -9.33 -4.50
C SER A 3 9.57 -10.82 -4.17
N PRO A 4 10.64 -11.37 -3.54
CA PRO A 4 10.69 -12.81 -3.26
C PRO A 4 9.56 -13.31 -2.35
N VAL A 5 9.08 -12.48 -1.41
CA VAL A 5 7.97 -12.85 -0.53
C VAL A 5 6.64 -12.86 -1.30
N ALA A 6 6.44 -11.85 -2.15
CA ALA A 6 5.27 -11.80 -3.02
C ALA A 6 5.24 -12.99 -3.98
N ASP A 7 6.37 -13.34 -4.59
CA ASP A 7 6.50 -14.49 -5.50
C ASP A 7 6.12 -15.79 -4.79
N VAL A 8 6.60 -16.02 -3.55
CA VAL A 8 6.23 -17.19 -2.75
C VAL A 8 4.74 -17.20 -2.44
N CYS A 9 4.15 -16.06 -2.07
CA CYS A 9 2.73 -15.98 -1.80
C CYS A 9 1.89 -16.30 -3.04
N GLU A 10 2.28 -15.83 -4.22
CA GLU A 10 1.61 -16.16 -5.48
C GLU A 10 1.75 -17.65 -5.82
N GLN A 11 2.98 -18.20 -5.74
CA GLN A 11 3.26 -19.61 -6.05
C GLN A 11 2.51 -20.57 -5.13
N GLN A 12 2.33 -20.21 -3.86
CA GLN A 12 1.69 -21.06 -2.84
C GLN A 12 0.22 -20.68 -2.59
N GLN A 13 -0.35 -19.76 -3.37
CA GLN A 13 -1.72 -19.26 -3.19
C GLN A 13 -2.02 -18.74 -1.78
N LEU A 14 -1.07 -18.03 -1.19
CA LEU A 14 -1.20 -17.43 0.14
C LEU A 14 -1.72 -15.99 0.03
N THR A 15 -2.49 -15.57 1.03
CA THR A 15 -2.85 -14.16 1.19
C THR A 15 -1.73 -13.43 1.93
N LEU A 16 -1.16 -12.40 1.31
CA LEU A 16 -0.14 -11.54 1.93
C LEU A 16 -0.79 -10.29 2.53
N LEU A 17 -0.61 -10.10 3.84
CA LEU A 17 -0.87 -8.84 4.52
C LEU A 17 0.47 -8.20 4.89
N MET A 18 0.79 -7.08 4.26
CA MET A 18 2.00 -6.32 4.55
C MET A 18 1.66 -5.04 5.31
N VAL A 19 2.45 -4.73 6.33
CA VAL A 19 2.41 -3.44 7.05
C VAL A 19 3.65 -2.65 6.69
N SER A 20 3.46 -1.47 6.09
CA SER A 20 4.55 -0.58 5.67
C SER A 20 4.17 0.87 5.92
N HIS A 21 5.15 1.69 6.28
CA HIS A 21 5.04 3.15 6.24
C HIS A 21 5.47 3.74 4.88
N SER A 22 6.08 2.92 4.03
CA SER A 22 6.50 3.28 2.68
C SER A 22 5.46 2.82 1.66
N VAL A 23 4.80 3.79 1.03
CA VAL A 23 3.83 3.54 -0.05
C VAL A 23 4.53 2.98 -1.29
N GLU A 24 5.79 3.33 -1.52
CA GLU A 24 6.59 2.80 -2.62
C GLU A 24 6.85 1.30 -2.46
N ASP A 25 7.04 0.83 -1.23
CA ASP A 25 7.13 -0.60 -0.92
C ASP A 25 5.79 -1.31 -1.15
N ALA A 26 4.68 -0.69 -0.73
CA ALA A 26 3.34 -1.20 -1.00
C ALA A 26 3.08 -1.31 -2.50
N ALA A 27 3.43 -0.29 -3.28
CA ALA A 27 3.20 -0.29 -4.72
C ALA A 27 3.94 -1.40 -5.47
N ARG A 28 5.03 -1.93 -4.90
CA ARG A 28 5.79 -3.03 -5.51
C ARG A 28 5.07 -4.38 -5.45
N ILE A 29 4.29 -4.64 -4.38
CA ILE A 29 3.77 -5.99 -4.11
C ILE A 29 2.33 -6.04 -3.57
N ALA A 30 1.70 -4.90 -3.32
CA ALA A 30 0.35 -4.79 -2.77
C ALA A 30 -0.52 -3.93 -3.71
N PRO A 31 -1.42 -4.53 -4.51
CA PRO A 31 -2.31 -3.79 -5.41
C PRO A 31 -3.38 -2.96 -4.68
N ARG A 32 -3.76 -3.40 -3.47
CA ARG A 32 -4.68 -2.69 -2.56
C ARG A 32 -3.92 -2.27 -1.30
N SER A 33 -4.24 -1.09 -0.79
CA SER A 33 -3.70 -0.57 0.46
C SER A 33 -4.81 -0.02 1.33
N MET A 34 -4.57 0.00 2.63
CA MET A 34 -5.44 0.65 3.62
C MET A 34 -4.56 1.57 4.47
N VAL A 35 -5.02 2.80 4.69
CA VAL A 35 -4.32 3.74 5.57
C VAL A 35 -5.03 3.77 6.91
N VAL A 36 -4.26 3.52 7.96
CA VAL A 36 -4.71 3.60 9.35
C VAL A 36 -4.09 4.83 9.99
N ALA A 37 -4.95 5.73 10.49
CA ALA A 37 -4.54 6.89 11.27
C ALA A 37 -5.43 6.98 12.50
N GLU A 38 -4.84 7.32 13.65
CA GLU A 38 -5.56 7.47 14.93
C GLU A 38 -6.42 6.25 15.30
N GLY A 39 -5.93 5.04 15.00
CA GLY A 39 -6.63 3.78 15.27
C GLY A 39 -7.85 3.53 14.38
N ARG A 40 -8.04 4.30 13.30
CA ARG A 40 -9.15 4.16 12.35
C ARG A 40 -8.62 3.98 10.93
N ILE A 41 -9.37 3.22 10.13
CA ILE A 41 -9.13 3.16 8.68
C ILE A 41 -9.68 4.46 8.09
N VAL A 42 -8.78 5.29 7.57
CA VAL A 42 -9.13 6.59 6.98
C VAL A 42 -9.19 6.53 5.45
N TRP A 43 -8.64 5.47 4.85
CA TRP A 43 -8.70 5.23 3.41
C TRP A 43 -8.46 3.74 3.09
N ASP A 44 -9.08 3.28 2.00
CA ASP A 44 -8.98 1.93 1.46
C ASP A 44 -9.18 1.98 -0.05
N GLY A 45 -8.23 1.48 -0.83
CA GLY A 45 -8.29 1.54 -2.28
C GLY A 45 -7.05 0.99 -2.98
N ALA A 46 -6.94 1.28 -4.28
CA ALA A 46 -5.81 0.85 -5.09
C ALA A 46 -4.54 1.62 -4.70
N THR A 47 -3.43 0.91 -4.47
CA THR A 47 -2.17 1.54 -4.05
C THR A 47 -1.67 2.58 -5.06
N ALA A 48 -1.99 2.38 -6.34
CA ALA A 48 -1.69 3.34 -7.41
C ALA A 48 -2.36 4.71 -7.22
N GLU A 49 -3.59 4.75 -6.69
CA GLU A 49 -4.28 6.02 -6.40
C GLU A 49 -3.56 6.79 -5.30
N LEU A 50 -3.04 6.07 -4.29
CA LEU A 50 -2.31 6.67 -3.19
C LEU A 50 -0.98 7.29 -3.65
N LEU A 51 -0.27 6.61 -4.55
CA LEU A 51 0.93 7.12 -5.22
C LEU A 51 0.67 8.31 -6.14
N SER A 52 -0.52 8.38 -6.75
CA SER A 52 -0.86 9.49 -7.65
C SER A 52 -0.94 10.84 -6.95
N GLY A 53 -1.07 10.84 -5.61
CA GLY A 53 -1.24 12.04 -4.80
C GLY A 53 -2.69 12.58 -4.77
N HIS A 54 -3.63 11.93 -5.46
CA HIS A 54 -5.04 12.33 -5.52
C HIS A 54 -5.92 11.67 -4.46
N SER A 55 -5.37 10.77 -3.65
CA SER A 55 -6.11 10.11 -2.56
C SER A 55 -6.24 11.06 -1.36
N SER A 56 -7.37 10.96 -0.64
CA SER A 56 -7.58 11.65 0.63
C SER A 56 -6.50 11.33 1.69
N ALA A 57 -5.81 10.19 1.55
CA ALA A 57 -4.74 9.77 2.44
C ALA A 57 -3.33 10.02 1.91
N SER A 58 -3.14 10.48 0.67
CA SER A 58 -1.81 10.77 0.11
C SER A 58 -1.03 11.78 0.97
N HIS A 59 -1.72 12.81 1.48
CA HIS A 59 -1.10 13.83 2.32
C HIS A 59 -0.64 13.30 3.69
N LEU A 60 -1.31 12.27 4.23
CA LEU A 60 -0.91 11.61 5.49
C LEU A 60 0.39 10.81 5.32
N MET A 61 0.66 10.35 4.09
CA MET A 61 1.89 9.62 3.74
C MET A 61 2.99 10.54 3.20
N GLY A 62 2.81 11.87 3.27
CA GLY A 62 3.78 12.84 2.76
C GLY A 62 3.88 12.89 1.23
N ILE A 63 2.89 12.34 0.52
CA ILE A 63 2.84 12.33 -0.95
C ILE A 63 2.04 13.54 -1.42
N SER A 64 2.66 14.38 -2.26
CA SER A 64 1.99 15.47 -2.97
C SER A 64 1.59 15.05 -4.37
N ALA A 65 0.47 15.56 -4.87
CA ALA A 65 0.06 15.40 -6.26
C ALA A 65 1.18 15.89 -7.19
N ARG A 66 1.50 15.08 -8.19
CA ARG A 66 2.43 15.43 -9.27
C ARG A 66 1.72 16.18 -10.38
#